data_AF-A0A660V6U9-F1
#
_entry.id   AF-A0A660V6U9-F1
#
_cell.length_a   1.000
_cell.length_b   1.000
_cell.length_c   1.000
_cell.angle_alpha   90.00
_cell.angle_beta   90.00
_cell.angle_gamma   90.00
#
_symmetry.space_group_name_H-M   'P 1'
#
loop_
_entity.id
_entity.type
_entity.pdbx_description
1 polymer ?
#
loop_
_entity_poly.entity_id
_entity_poly.type
_entity_poly.pdbx_seq_one_letter_code
_entity_poly.pdbx_strand_id
1 'polypeptide(L)'
;GVLASVLPDAAEQVFIRDCLIELGTAIAPKGTARPNDIVARCRITPPKGKTEEFDLMFGEIRVFDVPAGEEAEIEVRPTRKFDVGAGKGETVSGRVKGGVVGVMFDGRGRPLLLPQDEKERIAALRRWLDAFGIPYAVRV
;
A
#
# COMPACT_ATOMS: atom_id res chain seq x y z
N GLY A 1 -5.00 26.54 14.44
CA GLY A 1 -5.02 27.07 15.82
C GLY A 1 -4.15 28.32 15.92
N VAL A 2 -4.24 29.07 17.01
CA VAL A 2 -3.58 30.39 17.20
C VAL A 2 -2.07 30.37 16.88
N LEU A 3 -1.35 29.28 17.17
CA LEU A 3 0.08 29.14 16.84
C LEU A 3 0.37 29.15 15.33
N ALA A 4 -0.51 28.61 14.48
CA ALA A 4 -0.31 28.62 13.02
C ALA A 4 -0.38 30.03 12.43
N SER A 5 -1.06 30.96 13.11
CA SER A 5 -1.21 32.36 12.71
C SER A 5 0.00 33.22 13.09
N VAL A 6 0.80 32.77 14.07
CA VAL A 6 1.87 33.57 14.69
C VAL A 6 3.24 32.97 14.39
N LEU A 7 3.38 31.64 14.40
CA LEU A 7 4.61 30.88 14.17
C LEU A 7 4.31 29.66 13.28
N PRO A 8 4.10 29.86 11.96
CA PRO A 8 3.68 28.80 11.06
C PRO A 8 4.65 27.62 11.04
N ASP A 9 5.96 27.86 10.98
CA ASP A 9 6.97 26.80 10.95
C ASP A 9 6.97 25.95 12.23
N ALA A 10 6.81 26.58 13.40
CA ALA A 10 6.74 25.86 14.67
C ALA A 10 5.44 25.03 14.78
N ALA A 11 4.33 25.59 14.30
CA ALA A 11 3.06 24.88 14.25
C ALA A 11 3.11 23.68 13.28
N GLU A 12 3.81 23.82 12.14
CA GLU A 12 4.05 22.73 11.20
C GLU A 12 4.91 21.62 11.82
N GLN A 13 6.00 21.98 12.50
CA GLN A 13 6.85 20.98 13.17
C GLN A 13 6.09 20.19 14.24
N VAL A 14 5.33 20.85 15.11
CA VAL A 14 4.49 20.17 16.12
C VAL A 14 3.44 19.30 15.44
N PHE A 15 2.82 19.79 14.37
CA PHE A 15 1.81 19.01 13.66
C PHE A 15 2.40 17.74 13.03
N ILE A 16 3.50 17.86 12.28
CA ILE A 16 4.13 16.73 11.58
C ILE A 16 4.75 15.73 12.57
N ARG A 17 5.39 16.22 13.65
CA ARG A 17 6.14 15.35 14.58
C ARG A 17 5.30 14.80 15.72
N ASP A 18 4.35 15.59 16.24
CA ASP A 18 3.67 15.26 17.49
C ASP A 18 2.18 14.94 17.30
N CYS A 19 1.59 15.27 16.13
CA CYS A 19 0.16 15.04 15.87
C CYS A 19 -0.13 13.99 14.79
N LEU A 20 0.80 13.77 13.85
CA LEU A 20 0.61 12.80 12.78
C LEU A 20 1.16 11.43 13.17
N ILE A 21 0.37 10.40 12.90
CA ILE A 21 0.80 9.01 13.00
C ILE A 21 1.25 8.57 11.61
N GLU A 22 2.53 8.22 11.47
CA GLU A 22 3.04 7.64 10.23
C GLU A 22 2.39 6.26 10.02
N LEU A 23 1.45 6.17 9.07
CA LEU A 23 0.78 4.90 8.74
C LEU A 23 1.69 3.98 7.94
N GLY A 24 2.50 4.55 7.03
CA GLY A 24 3.45 3.84 6.18
C GLY A 24 3.28 4.14 4.70
N THR A 25 3.90 3.32 3.84
CA THR A 25 3.92 3.55 2.39
C THR A 25 2.98 2.61 1.65
N ALA A 26 2.07 3.18 0.84
CA ALA A 26 1.20 2.43 -0.06
C ALA A 26 1.72 2.51 -1.51
N ILE A 27 2.27 1.40 -2.01
CA ILE A 27 2.68 1.21 -3.39
C ILE A 27 1.51 0.63 -4.16
N ALA A 28 0.99 1.41 -5.11
CA ALA A 28 -0.33 1.10 -5.64
C ALA A 28 -0.39 1.43 -7.14
N PRO A 29 -0.08 0.44 -8.00
CA PRO A 29 0.05 0.64 -9.43
C PRO A 29 -1.25 1.13 -10.09
N LYS A 30 -1.16 2.12 -10.97
CA LYS A 30 -2.27 2.64 -11.77
C LYS A 30 -2.44 1.83 -13.05
N GLY A 31 -3.61 1.23 -13.21
CA GLY A 31 -3.94 0.37 -14.35
C GLY A 31 -5.14 -0.52 -14.03
N THR A 32 -5.53 -1.31 -15.02
CA THR A 32 -6.64 -2.27 -14.91
C THR A 32 -6.23 -3.60 -15.54
N ALA A 33 -6.78 -4.70 -15.02
CA ALA A 33 -6.59 -6.02 -15.59
C ALA A 33 -7.81 -6.91 -15.28
N ARG A 34 -7.78 -8.17 -15.69
CA ARG A 34 -8.81 -9.14 -15.31
C ARG A 34 -8.50 -9.70 -13.93
N PRO A 35 -9.50 -10.27 -13.23
CA PRO A 35 -9.25 -11.01 -12.00
C PRO A 35 -8.12 -12.03 -12.18
N ASN A 36 -7.22 -12.11 -11.20
CA ASN A 36 -6.03 -12.99 -11.19
C ASN A 36 -4.96 -12.70 -12.25
N ASP A 37 -5.03 -11.60 -13.01
CA ASP A 37 -3.90 -11.14 -13.82
C ASP A 37 -2.80 -10.56 -12.89
N ILE A 38 -1.53 -10.68 -13.27
CA ILE A 38 -0.40 -10.07 -12.54
C ILE A 38 -0.39 -8.55 -12.80
N VAL A 39 -0.26 -7.77 -11.72
CA VAL A 39 -0.08 -6.32 -11.72
C VAL A 39 1.40 -5.98 -11.85
N ALA A 40 2.23 -6.55 -10.98
CA ALA A 40 3.66 -6.32 -10.91
C ALA A 40 4.39 -7.52 -10.29
N ARG A 41 5.66 -7.72 -10.65
CA ARG A 41 6.57 -8.52 -9.83
C ARG A 41 7.26 -7.61 -8.83
N CYS A 42 7.16 -7.95 -7.56
CA CYS A 42 7.62 -7.13 -6.46
C CYS A 42 8.72 -7.84 -5.68
N ARG A 43 9.66 -7.04 -5.18
CA ARG A 43 10.63 -7.43 -4.16
C ARG A 43 10.57 -6.42 -3.03
N ILE A 44 10.60 -6.91 -1.80
CA ILE A 44 10.78 -6.10 -0.60
C ILE A 44 11.86 -6.71 0.27
N THR A 45 12.80 -5.89 0.69
CA THR A 45 13.83 -6.22 1.67
C THR A 45 13.55 -5.39 2.92
N PRO A 46 12.96 -5.97 3.97
CA PRO A 46 12.73 -5.27 5.22
C PRO A 46 14.06 -4.92 5.90
N PRO A 47 14.06 -3.94 6.82
CA PRO A 47 15.25 -3.52 7.58
C PRO A 47 15.85 -4.67 8.41
N LYS A 48 14.99 -5.58 8.87
CA LYS A 48 15.34 -6.82 9.56
C LYS A 48 14.46 -7.93 9.01
N GLY A 49 15.06 -9.04 8.60
CA GLY A 49 14.31 -10.19 8.06
C GLY A 49 14.85 -10.65 6.72
N LYS A 50 14.04 -11.43 6.01
CA LYS A 50 14.39 -11.97 4.69
C LYS A 50 13.76 -11.10 3.61
N THR A 51 14.47 -10.95 2.51
CA THR A 51 13.90 -10.44 1.27
C THR A 51 12.79 -11.36 0.78
N GLU A 52 11.66 -10.76 0.42
CA GLU A 52 10.53 -11.46 -0.16
C GLU A 52 10.33 -11.02 -1.61
N GLU A 53 10.19 -12.00 -2.50
CA GLU A 53 9.79 -11.80 -3.89
C GLU A 53 8.42 -12.42 -4.12
N PHE A 54 7.53 -11.69 -4.78
CA PHE A 54 6.17 -12.13 -5.04
C PHE A 54 5.58 -11.45 -6.28
N ASP A 55 4.62 -12.12 -6.93
CA ASP A 55 3.79 -11.50 -7.94
C ASP A 55 2.59 -10.85 -7.25
N LEU A 56 2.40 -9.55 -7.44
CA LEU A 56 1.23 -8.80 -7.00
C LEU A 56 0.10 -9.02 -8.01
N MET A 57 -0.99 -9.63 -7.55
CA MET A 57 -2.17 -10.03 -8.30
C MET A 57 -3.24 -8.94 -8.33
N PHE A 58 -3.99 -8.88 -9.44
CA PHE A 58 -5.04 -7.89 -9.58
C PHE A 58 -6.19 -8.15 -8.60
N GLY A 59 -6.52 -7.15 -7.80
CA GLY A 59 -7.54 -7.24 -6.75
C GLY A 59 -7.01 -7.64 -5.37
N GLU A 60 -5.70 -7.84 -5.19
CA GLU A 60 -5.12 -8.17 -3.88
C GLU A 60 -4.52 -6.97 -3.16
N ILE A 61 -4.34 -7.11 -1.84
CA ILE A 61 -3.50 -6.24 -1.02
C ILE A 61 -2.52 -7.13 -0.29
N ARG A 62 -1.25 -6.74 -0.28
CA ARG A 62 -0.19 -7.36 0.52
C ARG A 62 0.34 -6.33 1.50
N VAL A 63 0.46 -6.68 2.78
CA VAL A 63 0.98 -5.79 3.82
C VAL A 63 2.21 -6.44 4.43
N PHE A 64 3.28 -5.66 4.55
CA PHE A 64 4.54 -6.07 5.16
C PHE A 64 4.79 -5.21 6.39
N ASP A 65 5.07 -5.88 7.50
CA ASP A 65 5.39 -5.20 8.75
C ASP A 65 6.76 -4.50 8.63
N VAL A 66 6.71 -3.18 8.56
CA VAL A 66 7.88 -2.29 8.58
C VAL A 66 7.53 -1.20 9.58
N PRO A 67 8.07 -1.25 10.81
CA PRO A 67 7.67 -0.34 11.87
C PRO A 67 7.93 1.14 11.55
N ALA A 68 7.21 2.02 12.25
CA ALA A 68 7.46 3.46 12.18
C ALA A 68 8.92 3.79 12.53
N GLY A 69 9.53 4.68 11.75
CA GLY A 69 10.96 5.01 11.87
C GLY A 69 11.93 4.03 11.21
N GLU A 70 11.46 2.89 10.69
CA GLU A 70 12.26 1.98 9.86
C GLU A 70 11.90 2.11 8.37
N GLU A 71 12.80 1.65 7.49
CA GLU A 71 12.65 1.71 6.04
C GLU A 71 12.93 0.35 5.40
N ALA A 72 12.26 0.05 4.30
CA ALA A 72 12.49 -1.13 3.48
C ALA A 72 12.98 -0.74 2.08
N GLU A 73 13.85 -1.56 1.48
CA GLU A 73 14.18 -1.45 0.07
C GLU A 73 13.13 -2.20 -0.76
N ILE A 74 12.63 -1.57 -1.81
CA ILE A 74 11.66 -2.15 -2.73
C ILE A 74 12.14 -2.10 -4.17
N GLU A 75 11.65 -3.04 -4.96
CA GLU A 75 11.70 -3.02 -6.41
C GLU A 75 10.36 -3.50 -6.94
N VAL A 76 9.75 -2.74 -7.83
CA VAL A 76 8.43 -3.03 -8.41
C VAL A 76 8.53 -2.96 -9.91
N ARG A 77 8.34 -4.11 -10.54
CA ARG A 77 8.36 -4.29 -12.00
C ARG A 77 6.93 -4.48 -12.49
N PRO A 78 6.19 -3.39 -12.82
CA PRO A 78 4.82 -3.50 -13.28
C PRO A 78 4.74 -4.17 -14.65
N THR A 79 3.60 -4.79 -14.96
CA THR A 79 3.34 -5.17 -16.36
C THR A 79 3.11 -3.91 -17.21
N ARG A 80 3.15 -4.06 -18.53
CA ARG A 80 2.94 -2.96 -19.50
C ARG A 80 1.59 -2.22 -19.36
N LYS A 81 0.63 -2.81 -18.61
CA LYS A 81 -0.70 -2.22 -18.36
C LYS A 81 -0.71 -1.30 -17.15
N PHE A 82 0.31 -1.34 -16.30
CA PHE A 82 0.36 -0.62 -15.04
C PHE A 82 1.51 0.38 -14.97
N ASP A 83 1.28 1.45 -14.24
CA ASP A 83 2.22 2.53 -13.96
C ASP A 83 2.37 2.69 -12.44
N VAL A 84 3.60 2.68 -11.93
CA VAL A 84 3.92 2.81 -10.50
C VAL A 84 4.48 4.19 -10.14
N GLY A 85 4.36 5.17 -11.04
CA GLY A 85 4.81 6.55 -10.87
C GLY A 85 5.92 6.97 -11.83
N ALA A 86 6.51 6.03 -12.58
CA ALA A 86 7.58 6.29 -13.55
C ALA A 86 7.13 6.11 -15.02
N GLY A 87 5.86 5.80 -15.27
CA GLY A 87 5.35 5.43 -16.59
C GLY A 87 4.97 3.96 -16.67
N LYS A 88 4.23 3.61 -17.74
CA LYS A 88 3.69 2.26 -17.92
C LYS A 88 4.79 1.23 -18.18
N GLY A 89 4.84 0.18 -17.37
CA GLY A 89 5.84 -0.89 -17.49
C GLY A 89 7.23 -0.51 -16.98
N GLU A 90 7.42 0.73 -16.51
CA GLU A 90 8.69 1.20 -15.99
C GLU A 90 8.90 0.73 -14.56
N THR A 91 10.10 0.21 -14.27
CA THR A 91 10.45 -0.31 -12.94
C THR A 91 10.73 0.85 -11.99
N VAL A 92 10.23 0.75 -10.76
CA VAL A 92 10.56 1.66 -9.67
C VAL A 92 11.24 0.89 -8.55
N SER A 93 12.38 1.42 -8.10
CA SER A 93 13.14 0.89 -6.97
C SER A 93 13.53 2.03 -6.04
N GLY A 94 13.65 1.75 -4.75
CA GLY A 94 14.06 2.75 -3.76
C GLY A 94 13.82 2.31 -2.34
N ARG A 95 14.02 3.24 -1.41
CA ARG A 95 13.69 3.06 0.01
C ARG A 95 12.32 3.65 0.28
N VAL A 96 11.50 2.92 1.02
CA VAL A 96 10.16 3.37 1.44
C VAL A 96 10.04 3.28 2.95
N LYS A 97 9.33 4.25 3.53
CA LYS A 97 9.11 4.32 4.97
C LYS A 97 8.04 3.34 5.43
N GLY A 98 8.31 2.70 6.55
CA GLY A 98 7.33 1.98 7.34
C GLY A 98 6.38 2.91 8.10
N GLY A 99 5.61 2.33 9.00
CA GLY A 99 4.64 3.03 9.84
C GLY A 99 3.84 2.06 10.69
N VAL A 100 2.79 2.54 11.35
CA VAL A 100 1.90 1.72 12.19
C VAL A 100 1.22 0.59 11.39
N VAL A 101 1.02 0.76 10.08
CA VAL A 101 0.50 -0.26 9.17
C VAL A 101 1.63 -0.97 8.41
N GLY A 102 2.74 -0.29 8.14
CA GLY A 102 3.89 -0.83 7.41
C GLY A 102 3.91 -0.46 5.93
N VAL A 103 4.43 -1.35 5.08
CA VAL A 103 4.49 -1.15 3.63
C VAL A 103 3.42 -1.98 2.95
N MET A 104 2.57 -1.34 2.16
CA MET A 104 1.45 -1.97 1.49
C MET A 104 1.66 -1.99 -0.02
N PHE A 105 1.41 -3.14 -0.65
CA PHE A 105 1.27 -3.28 -2.09
C PHE A 105 -0.20 -3.47 -2.43
N ASP A 106 -0.80 -2.48 -3.09
CA ASP A 106 -2.22 -2.43 -3.42
C ASP A 106 -2.41 -2.72 -4.92
N GLY A 107 -2.74 -3.98 -5.22
CA GLY A 107 -2.98 -4.50 -6.57
C GLY A 107 -4.43 -4.32 -7.05
N ARG A 108 -5.28 -3.58 -6.33
CA ARG A 108 -6.72 -3.46 -6.67
C ARG A 108 -7.02 -2.66 -7.94
N GLY A 109 -6.01 -2.01 -8.50
CA GLY A 109 -6.11 -1.18 -9.69
C GLY A 109 -6.56 0.25 -9.41
N ARG A 110 -6.33 1.11 -10.40
CA ARG A 110 -6.85 2.48 -10.42
C ARG A 110 -7.39 2.79 -11.82
N PRO A 111 -8.69 3.12 -11.97
CA PRO A 111 -9.69 3.26 -10.90
C PRO A 111 -9.99 1.93 -10.18
N LEU A 112 -10.42 2.01 -8.92
CA LEU A 112 -10.84 0.85 -8.13
C LEU A 112 -12.19 0.35 -8.66
N LEU A 113 -12.24 -0.89 -9.14
CA LEU A 113 -13.46 -1.51 -9.64
C LEU A 113 -13.89 -2.61 -8.66
N LEU A 114 -15.08 -2.43 -8.06
CA LEU A 114 -15.69 -3.44 -7.20
C LEU A 114 -16.47 -4.46 -8.05
N PRO A 115 -16.46 -5.74 -7.66
CA PRO A 115 -17.36 -6.73 -8.25
C PRO A 115 -18.82 -6.26 -8.14
N GLN A 116 -19.58 -6.47 -9.22
CA GLN A 116 -21.00 -6.12 -9.26
C GLN A 116 -21.84 -7.13 -8.47
N ASP A 117 -21.47 -8.41 -8.56
CA ASP A 117 -22.07 -9.46 -7.73
C ASP A 117 -21.77 -9.21 -6.24
N GLU A 118 -22.81 -9.31 -5.41
CA GLU A 118 -22.73 -9.01 -3.99
C GLU A 118 -21.81 -9.99 -3.25
N LYS A 119 -21.88 -11.28 -3.57
CA LYS A 119 -21.08 -12.32 -2.90
C LYS A 119 -19.60 -12.13 -3.24
N GLU A 120 -19.29 -11.88 -4.51
CA GLU A 120 -17.93 -11.60 -4.96
C GLU A 120 -17.36 -10.34 -4.32
N ARG A 121 -18.18 -9.28 -4.20
CA ARG A 121 -17.78 -8.03 -3.57
C ARG A 121 -17.50 -8.21 -2.08
N ILE A 122 -18.37 -8.90 -1.35
CA ILE A 122 -18.14 -9.23 0.07
C ILE A 122 -16.88 -10.07 0.24
N ALA A 123 -16.67 -11.07 -0.62
CA ALA A 123 -15.46 -11.89 -0.59
C ALA A 123 -14.19 -11.05 -0.83
N ALA A 124 -14.23 -10.10 -1.77
CA ALA A 124 -13.11 -9.18 -2.02
C ALA A 124 -12.82 -8.29 -0.80
N LEU A 125 -13.85 -7.67 -0.21
CA LEU A 125 -13.71 -6.84 0.98
C LEU A 125 -13.12 -7.63 2.16
N ARG A 126 -13.58 -8.87 2.37
CA ARG A 126 -13.04 -9.75 3.40
C ARG A 126 -11.57 -10.06 3.20
N ARG A 127 -11.14 -10.44 1.99
CA ARG A 127 -9.72 -10.65 1.67
C ARG A 127 -8.87 -9.41 1.95
N TRP A 128 -9.41 -8.21 1.70
CA TRP A 128 -8.68 -6.97 1.99
C TRP A 128 -8.57 -6.72 3.49
N LEU A 129 -9.63 -6.96 4.27
CA LEU A 129 -9.58 -6.87 5.74
C LEU A 129 -8.60 -7.89 6.32
N ASP A 130 -8.62 -9.13 5.81
CA ASP A 130 -7.69 -10.20 6.20
C ASP A 130 -6.23 -9.80 5.93
N ALA A 131 -5.94 -9.13 4.80
CA ALA A 131 -4.60 -8.63 4.50
C ALA A 131 -4.09 -7.59 5.52
N PHE A 132 -4.98 -6.87 6.18
CA PHE A 132 -4.65 -5.95 7.28
C PHE A 132 -4.78 -6.60 8.68
N GLY A 133 -5.14 -7.89 8.75
CA GLY A 133 -5.42 -8.56 10.03
C GLY A 133 -6.65 -8.00 10.76
N ILE A 134 -7.58 -7.35 10.05
CA ILE A 134 -8.76 -6.72 10.64
C ILE A 134 -9.89 -7.74 10.75
N PRO A 135 -10.40 -8.05 11.96
CA PRO A 135 -11.48 -9.00 12.14
C PRO A 135 -12.82 -8.43 11.62
N TYR A 136 -13.66 -9.31 11.07
CA TYR A 136 -15.02 -8.97 10.67
C TYR A 136 -16.03 -9.99 11.19
N ALA A 137 -17.22 -9.51 11.56
CA ALA A 137 -18.31 -10.38 12.00
C ALA A 137 -18.88 -11.16 10.81
N VAL A 138 -18.93 -12.49 10.92
CA VAL A 138 -19.67 -13.35 9.99
C VAL A 138 -21.06 -13.53 10.58
N ARG A 139 -22.06 -12.84 10.01
CA ARG A 139 -23.46 -13.17 10.30
C ARG A 139 -23.79 -14.45 9.54
N VAL A 140 -24.10 -15.50 10.30
CA VAL A 140 -24.59 -16.81 9.81
C VAL A 140 -26.08 -16.71 9.56
#